data_AF-A0A1S1HFJ1-F1
#
_entry.id   AF-A0A1S1HFJ1-F1
#
_cell.length_a   1.000
_cell.length_b   1.000
_cell.length_c   1.000
_cell.angle_alpha   90.00
_cell.angle_beta   90.00
_cell.angle_gamma   90.00
#
_symmetry.space_group_name_H-M   'P 1'
#
loop_
_entity.id
_entity.type
_entity.pdbx_description
1 polymer ?
#
loop_
_entity_poly.entity_id
_entity_poly.type
_entity_poly.pdbx_seq_one_letter_code
_entity_poly.pdbx_strand_id
1 'polypeptide(L)' 'MASIGGDKGVAMSLLCRLGLHRSETPGVWNDGLFFDRCRACAEPLIRRPDGRWTRVPDDYVVIWSDRRPCHQG' A
#
# COMPACT_ATOMS: atom_id res chain seq x y z
N MET A 1 4.94 7.23 36.35
CA MET A 1 3.76 6.90 35.53
C MET A 1 4.25 6.07 34.35
N ALA A 2 3.97 4.77 34.35
CA ALA A 2 4.39 3.87 33.28
C ALA A 2 3.43 3.99 32.09
N SER A 3 3.94 4.37 30.92
CA SER A 3 3.18 4.31 29.67
C SER A 3 3.18 2.88 29.15
N ILE A 4 2.08 2.17 29.36
CA ILE A 4 1.73 0.97 28.59
C ILE A 4 1.26 1.44 27.20
N GLY A 5 2.21 1.65 26.30
CA GLY A 5 1.94 1.93 24.88
C GLY A 5 1.78 0.62 24.12
N GLY A 6 0.57 0.07 24.11
CA GLY A 6 0.23 -1.19 23.47
C GLY A 6 0.43 -1.23 21.95
N ASP A 7 0.99 -2.35 21.49
CA ASP A 7 0.33 -3.37 20.65
C ASP A 7 -0.20 -3.05 19.23
N LYS A 8 -0.17 -1.81 18.73
CA LYS A 8 -0.66 -1.53 17.36
C LYS A 8 0.18 -2.15 16.23
N GLY A 9 1.47 -2.41 16.44
CA GLY A 9 2.36 -2.98 15.42
C GLY A 9 2.23 -4.51 15.22
N VAL A 10 1.84 -5.24 16.28
CA VAL A 10 1.83 -6.72 16.27
C VAL A 10 0.54 -7.26 15.65
N ALA A 11 -0.62 -6.71 16.03
CA ALA A 11 -1.90 -7.11 15.46
C ALA A 11 -1.99 -6.80 13.95
N MET A 12 -1.42 -5.68 13.52
CA MET A 12 -1.36 -5.29 12.11
C MET A 12 -0.44 -6.21 11.29
N SER A 13 0.67 -6.69 11.88
CA SER A 13 1.55 -7.68 11.22
C SER A 13 0.85 -9.03 10.98
N LEU A 14 0.00 -9.49 11.90
CA LEU A 14 -0.75 -10.75 11.74
C LEU A 14 -1.75 -10.68 10.57
N LEU A 15 -2.46 -9.55 10.41
CA LEU A 15 -3.38 -9.35 9.29
C LEU A 15 -2.66 -9.36 7.94
N CYS A 16 -1.48 -8.74 7.85
CA CYS A 16 -0.66 -8.76 6.64
C CYS A 16 -0.20 -10.17 6.25
N ARG A 17 0.10 -11.03 7.23
CA ARG A 17 0.44 -12.44 7.00
C ARG A 17 -0.75 -13.25 6.47
N LEU A 18 -1.97 -12.89 6.87
CA LEU A 18 -3.21 -13.47 6.35
C LEU A 18 -3.68 -12.83 5.02
N GLY A 19 -2.91 -11.89 4.46
CA GLY A 19 -3.26 -11.20 3.21
C GLY A 19 -4.30 -10.09 3.35
N LEU A 20 -4.69 -9.74 4.58
CA LEU A 20 -5.68 -8.70 4.89
C LEU A 20 -5.04 -7.31 4.95
N HIS A 21 -4.43 -6.90 3.85
CA HIS A 21 -3.75 -5.61 3.72
C HIS A 21 -4.74 -4.44 3.65
N ARG A 22 -4.31 -3.27 4.12
CA ARG A 22 -5.08 -2.02 4.04
C ARG A 22 -4.23 -0.91 3.46
N SER A 23 -4.79 -0.17 2.51
CA SER A 23 -4.16 0.99 1.89
C SER A 23 -4.07 2.15 2.88
N GLU A 24 -3.08 3.03 2.72
CA GLU A 24 -2.79 4.11 3.65
C GLU A 24 -3.57 5.40 3.32
N THR A 25 -3.76 5.71 2.03
CA THR A 25 -4.29 7.01 1.56
C THR A 25 -4.72 6.90 0.08
N PRO A 26 -5.29 7.94 -0.59
CA PRO A 26 -5.76 7.77 -1.97
C PRO A 26 -4.62 7.30 -2.88
N GLY A 27 -4.75 6.06 -3.37
CA GLY A 27 -3.76 5.42 -4.22
C GLY A 27 -3.48 6.19 -5.50
N VAL A 28 -2.31 5.95 -6.07
CA VAL A 28 -1.90 6.56 -7.35
C VAL A 28 -2.57 5.81 -8.49
N TRP A 29 -3.15 6.56 -9.43
CA TRP A 29 -3.73 6.00 -10.65
C TRP A 29 -2.68 5.85 -11.73
N ASN A 30 -2.55 4.65 -12.29
CA ASN A 30 -1.75 4.39 -13.49
C ASN A 30 -2.52 3.41 -14.38
N ASP A 31 -2.84 3.85 -15.61
CA ASP A 31 -3.50 3.04 -16.64
C ASP A 31 -4.71 2.21 -16.15
N GLY A 32 -5.63 2.83 -15.42
CA GLY A 32 -6.83 2.13 -14.95
C GLY A 32 -6.64 1.34 -13.65
N LEU A 33 -5.41 1.28 -13.13
CA LEU A 33 -5.06 0.56 -11.92
C LEU A 33 -4.71 1.53 -10.80
N PHE A 34 -5.12 1.19 -9.59
CA PHE A 34 -4.70 1.90 -8.39
C PHE A 34 -3.54 1.15 -7.75
N PHE A 35 -2.53 1.90 -7.33
CA PHE A 35 -1.42 1.39 -6.55
C PHE A 35 -1.35 2.15 -5.22
N ASP A 36 -1.04 1.43 -4.14
CA ASP A 36 -0.70 2.02 -2.84
C ASP A 36 0.26 1.11 -2.08
N ARG A 37 0.62 1.47 -0.85
CA ARG A 37 1.36 0.61 0.08
C ARG A 37 0.48 0.23 1.26
N CYS A 38 0.72 -0.96 1.80
CA CYS A 38 0.07 -1.38 3.02
C CYS A 38 0.52 -0.50 4.19
N ARG A 39 -0.41 0.13 4.91
CA ARG A 39 -0.10 0.97 6.07
C ARG A 39 0.67 0.25 7.18
N ALA A 40 0.52 -1.07 7.26
CA ALA A 40 1.07 -1.89 8.33
C ALA A 40 2.46 -2.46 8.03
N CYS A 41 2.72 -2.86 6.79
CA CYS A 41 3.96 -3.56 6.41
C CYS A 41 4.65 -2.96 5.17
N ALA A 42 4.15 -1.84 4.65
CA ALA A 42 4.63 -1.15 3.44
C ALA A 42 4.61 -1.97 2.14
N GLU A 43 4.02 -3.17 2.15
CA GLU A 43 3.89 -4.05 0.98
C GLU A 43 3.16 -3.33 -0.18
N PRO A 44 3.65 -3.42 -1.42
CA PRO A 44 2.96 -2.89 -2.58
C PRO A 44 1.58 -3.54 -2.78
N LEU A 45 0.56 -2.71 -2.95
CA LEU A 45 -0.80 -3.12 -3.21
C LEU A 45 -1.28 -2.62 -4.56
N ILE A 46 -2.14 -3.41 -5.20
CA ILE A 46 -2.85 -3.07 -6.43
C ILE A 46 -4.36 -3.21 -6.21
N ARG A 47 -5.14 -2.37 -6.87
CA ARG A 47 -6.60 -2.47 -6.92
C ARG A 47 -7.09 -2.09 -8.31
N ARG A 48 -8.06 -2.84 -8.83
CA ARG A 48 -8.83 -2.48 -10.04
C ARG A 48 -9.95 -1.49 -9.68
N PRO A 49 -10.57 -0.77 -10.64
CA PRO A 49 -11.62 0.23 -10.38
C PRO A 49 -12.65 -0.20 -9.31
N ASP A 50 -13.17 -1.41 -9.44
CA ASP A 50 -14.18 -2.00 -8.53
C ASP A 50 -13.65 -3.18 -7.71
N GLY A 51 -12.32 -3.29 -7.62
CA GLY A 51 -11.65 -4.41 -6.95
C GLY A 51 -11.40 -4.18 -5.47
N ARG A 52 -11.00 -5.25 -4.77
CA ARG A 52 -10.36 -5.15 -3.46
C ARG A 52 -8.86 -4.88 -3.61
N TRP A 53 -8.25 -4.26 -2.61
CA TRP A 53 -6.80 -4.20 -2.51
C TRP A 53 -6.23 -5.60 -2.38
N THR A 54 -5.26 -5.93 -3.23
CA THR A 54 -4.48 -7.17 -3.15
C THR A 54 -2.99 -6.84 -3.23
N ARG A 55 -2.13 -7.80 -2.93
CA ARG A 55 -0.70 -7.67 -3.25
C ARG A 55 -0.54 -7.47 -4.77
N VAL A 56 0.47 -6.69 -5.13
CA VAL A 56 0.93 -6.61 -6.51
C VAL A 56 1.41 -8.01 -6.93
N PRO A 57 0.95 -8.56 -8.06
CA PRO A 57 1.43 -9.84 -8.57
C PRO A 57 2.91 -9.79 -8.96
N ASP A 58 3.61 -10.93 -8.89
CA ASP A 58 5.06 -11.01 -9.06
C ASP A 58 5.55 -10.63 -10.48
N ASP A 59 4.66 -10.63 -11.47
CA ASP A 59 4.93 -10.22 -12.86
C ASP A 59 4.86 -8.69 -13.05
N TYR A 60 4.55 -7.93 -12.01
CA TYR A 60 4.52 -6.46 -12.04
C TYR A 60 5.72 -5.85 -11.33
N VAL A 61 6.24 -4.77 -11.91
CA VAL A 61 7.24 -3.91 -11.26
C VAL A 61 6.61 -2.55 -11.01
N VAL A 62 6.39 -2.20 -9.74
CA VAL A 62 5.85 -0.90 -9.34
C VAL A 62 6.98 0.01 -8.89
N ILE A 63 7.19 1.10 -9.64
CA ILE A 63 8.22 2.10 -9.36
C ILE A 63 7.55 3.35 -8.79
N TRP A 64 7.89 3.69 -7.55
CA TRP A 64 7.44 4.92 -6.90
C TRP A 64 8.47 6.02 -7.16
N SER A 65 8.02 7.13 -7.75
CA SER A 65 8.89 8.28 -8.02
C SER A 65 8.28 9.54 -7.42
N ASP A 66 9.04 10.19 -6.53
CA ASP A 66 8.69 11.50 -6.00
C ASP A 66 9.00 12.64 -6.99
N ARG A 67 9.63 12.31 -8.13
CA ARG A 67 9.84 13.28 -9.20
C ARG A 67 8.47 13.64 -9.77
N ARG A 68 8.07 14.89 -9.56
CA ARG A 68 7.06 15.51 -10.42
C ARG A 68 7.61 15.45 -11.85
N PRO A 69 6.83 15.05 -12.86
CA PRO A 69 7.25 15.23 -14.23
C PRO A 69 7.65 16.69 -14.37
N CYS A 70 8.93 16.96 -14.69
CA CYS A 70 9.28 18.26 -15.20
C CYS A 70 8.38 18.46 -16.42
N HIS A 71 7.53 19.49 -16.39
CA HIS A 71 6.76 19.88 -17.57
C HIS A 71 7.75 19.94 -18.73
N GLN A 72 7.66 19.00 -19.68
CA GLN A 72 8.30 19.13 -20.98
C GLN A 72 7.53 20.25 -21.68
N GLY A 73 7.99 21.48 -21.46
CA GLY A 73 7.68 22.64 -22.30
C GLY A 73 8.77 22.80 -23.34
#